data_AF-A0AAT9GUE2-F1
#
_entry.id   AF-A0AAT9GUE2-F1
#
_cell.length_a   1.000
_cell.length_b   1.000
_cell.length_c   1.000
_cell.angle_alpha   90.00
_cell.angle_beta   90.00
_cell.angle_gamma   90.00
#
_symmetry.space_group_name_H-M   'P 1'
#
loop_
_entity.id
_entity.type
_entity.pdbx_description
1 polymer ?
#
loop_
_entity_poly.entity_id
_entity_poly.type
_entity_poly.pdbx_seq_one_letter_code
_entity_poly.pdbx_strand_id
1 'polypeptide(L)' 'MSQMNQSQQPKTIITVLKCLKCSYMVERPFKEGDFVLKIDGTCPNDGSPLYIWGIYAKSLVEKK' A
#
# COMPACT_ATOMS: atom_id res chain seq x y z
N MET A 1 -27.11 -21.31 18.00
CA MET A 1 -26.02 -21.19 17.02
C MET A 1 -25.44 -19.79 17.14
N SER A 2 -24.45 -19.62 18.02
CA SER A 2 -23.78 -18.34 18.27
C SER A 2 -22.59 -18.24 17.33
N GLN A 3 -22.76 -17.57 16.20
CA GLN A 3 -21.65 -17.27 15.29
C GLN A 3 -20.79 -16.19 15.95
N MET A 4 -19.54 -16.55 16.23
CA MET A 4 -18.51 -15.69 16.80
C MET A 4 -18.28 -14.49 15.90
N ASN A 5 -18.55 -13.30 16.44
CA ASN A 5 -18.31 -12.01 15.83
C ASN A 5 -16.80 -11.84 15.66
N GLN A 6 -16.30 -11.88 14.42
CA GLN A 6 -14.89 -11.68 14.12
C GLN A 6 -14.50 -10.27 14.58
N SER A 7 -13.67 -10.20 15.61
CA SER A 7 -13.06 -8.97 16.09
C SER A 7 -12.43 -8.22 14.91
N GLN A 8 -13.02 -7.07 14.57
CA GLN A 8 -12.49 -6.15 13.57
C GLN A 8 -11.19 -5.57 14.12
N GLN A 9 -10.09 -6.32 14.01
CA GLN A 9 -8.78 -5.77 14.33
C GLN A 9 -8.54 -4.56 13.43
N PRO A 10 -8.02 -3.44 13.97
CA PRO A 10 -7.75 -2.26 13.17
C PRO A 10 -6.73 -2.63 12.08
N LYS A 11 -7.18 -2.57 10.82
CA LYS A 11 -6.35 -2.79 9.64
C LYS A 11 -6.07 -1.42 9.02
N THR A 12 -4.79 -1.15 8.75
CA THR A 12 -4.39 0.03 7.99
C THR A 12 -4.19 -0.37 6.54
N ILE A 13 -4.82 0.33 5.62
CA ILE A 13 -4.62 0.08 4.19
C ILE A 13 -3.37 0.82 3.73
N ILE A 14 -2.44 0.09 3.14
CA ILE A 14 -1.16 0.57 2.65
C ILE A 14 -1.12 0.45 1.14
N THR A 15 -0.58 1.47 0.49
CA THR A 15 -0.35 1.52 -0.95
C THR A 15 1.15 1.45 -1.21
N VAL A 16 1.56 0.56 -2.09
CA VAL A 16 2.95 0.38 -2.51
C VAL A 16 3.14 1.06 -3.85
N LEU A 17 4.11 1.96 -3.92
CA LEU A 17 4.57 2.55 -5.16
C LEU A 17 5.89 1.90 -5.56
N LYS A 18 6.03 1.57 -6.84
CA LYS A 18 7.20 0.91 -7.41
C LYS A 18 7.63 1.62 -8.68
N CYS A 19 8.93 1.82 -8.82
CA CYS A 19 9.53 2.21 -10.09
C CYS A 19 9.67 0.97 -11.00
N LEU A 20 9.30 1.09 -12.27
CA LEU A 20 9.46 0.00 -13.24
C LEU A 20 10.87 -0.04 -13.86
N LYS A 21 11.64 1.03 -13.74
CA LYS A 21 13.02 1.11 -14.28
C LYS A 21 14.10 0.78 -13.26
N CYS A 22 13.84 0.96 -11.96
CA CYS A 22 14.79 0.67 -10.90
C CYS A 22 14.12 -0.08 -9.74
N SER A 23 14.92 -0.54 -8.77
CA SER A 23 14.41 -1.29 -7.60
C SER A 23 13.80 -0.40 -6.51
N TYR A 24 13.49 0.86 -6.79
CA TYR A 24 12.90 1.77 -5.81
C TYR A 24 11.43 1.42 -5.53
N MET A 25 11.11 1.26 -4.26
CA MET A 25 9.76 1.02 -3.77
C MET A 25 9.52 1.84 -2.51
N VAL A 26 8.32 2.39 -2.36
CA VAL A 26 7.91 3.16 -1.18
C VAL A 26 6.48 2.80 -0.79
N GLU A 27 6.23 2.70 0.50
CA GLU A 27 4.91 2.44 1.06
C GLU A 27 4.32 3.73 1.63
N ARG A 28 3.03 3.94 1.43
CA ARG A 28 2.28 5.06 2.02
C ARG A 28 0.89 4.64 2.50
N PRO A 29 0.24 5.41 3.38
CA PRO A 29 -1.18 5.22 3.68
C PRO A 29 -2.01 5.34 2.41
N PHE A 30 -2.99 4.45 2.25
CA PHE A 30 -3.94 4.53 1.14
C PHE A 30 -4.68 5.87 1.14
N LYS A 31 -4.82 6.45 -0.05
CA LYS A 31 -5.61 7.64 -0.30
C LYS A 31 -6.77 7.31 -1.24
N GLU A 32 -7.91 7.94 -1.01
CA GLU A 32 -9.05 7.80 -1.92
C GLU A 32 -8.65 8.17 -3.36
N GLY A 33 -9.03 7.31 -4.31
CA GLY A 33 -8.63 7.44 -5.72
C GLY A 33 -7.31 6.78 -6.09
N ASP A 34 -6.66 6.03 -5.18
CA ASP A 34 -5.54 5.16 -5.52
C ASP A 34 -6.03 3.85 -6.13
N PHE A 35 -5.48 3.47 -7.28
CA PHE A 35 -5.76 2.22 -7.97
C PHE A 35 -4.47 1.62 -8.52
N VAL A 36 -4.45 0.29 -8.68
CA VAL A 36 -3.27 -0.44 -9.16
C VAL A 36 -2.92 0.02 -10.58
N LEU A 37 -1.63 0.23 -10.85
CA LEU A 37 -1.04 0.82 -12.06
C LEU A 37 -1.27 2.33 -12.28
N LYS A 38 -1.88 3.04 -11.34
CA LYS A 38 -1.89 4.52 -11.36
C LYS A 38 -0.47 5.07 -11.22
N ILE A 39 -0.15 6.12 -11.97
CA ILE A 39 1.07 6.90 -11.77
C ILE A 39 0.86 7.86 -10.60
N ASP A 40 1.74 7.78 -9.61
CA ASP A 40 1.69 8.64 -8.43
C ASP A 40 3.11 9.07 -8.04
N GLY A 41 3.52 10.20 -8.60
CA GLY A 41 4.85 10.78 -8.38
C GLY A 41 5.94 10.24 -9.30
N THR A 42 7.16 10.64 -8.97
CA THR A 42 8.36 10.43 -9.80
C THR A 42 9.47 9.85 -8.93
N CYS A 43 10.23 8.90 -9.47
CA CYS A 43 11.31 8.26 -8.76
C CYS A 43 12.46 9.25 -8.54
N PRO A 44 12.97 9.42 -7.30
CA PRO A 44 14.08 10.33 -7.02
C PRO A 44 15.42 9.86 -7.58
N ASN A 45 15.56 8.58 -7.92
CA ASN A 45 16.82 8.01 -8.41
C ASN A 45 17.03 8.24 -9.92
N ASP A 46 15.98 8.10 -10.71
CA ASP A 46 16.08 8.03 -12.18
C ASP A 46 15.04 8.91 -12.91
N GLY A 47 14.16 9.60 -12.18
CA GLY A 47 13.17 10.50 -12.78
C GLY A 47 12.02 9.79 -13.49
N SER A 48 11.93 8.46 -13.41
CA SER A 48 10.83 7.70 -14.03
C SER A 48 9.53 7.78 -13.22
N PRO A 49 8.37 7.54 -13.83
CA PRO A 49 7.09 7.52 -13.12
C PRO A 49 7.05 6.40 -12.07
N LEU A 50 6.54 6.71 -10.88
CA LEU A 50 6.22 5.70 -9.86
C LEU A 50 4.80 5.21 -10.06
N TYR A 51 4.62 3.89 -10.01
CA TYR A 51 3.33 3.26 -10.21
C TYR A 51 2.86 2.61 -8.92
N ILE A 52 1.56 2.71 -8.64
CA ILE A 52 0.95 1.94 -7.57
C ILE A 52 1.00 0.46 -7.94
N TRP A 53 1.90 -0.28 -7.29
CA TRP A 53 2.12 -1.70 -7.55
C TRP A 53 1.10 -2.58 -6.86
N GLY A 54 0.62 -2.16 -5.69
CA GLY A 54 -0.36 -2.92 -4.92
C GLY A 54 -0.93 -2.13 -3.76
N ILE A 55 -2.14 -2.51 -3.35
CA ILE A 55 -2.84 -1.96 -2.20
C ILE A 55 -3.21 -3.14 -1.31
N TYR A 56 -2.79 -3.10 -0.05
CA TYR A 56 -2.99 -4.22 0.87
C TYR A 56 -3.39 -3.76 2.25
N ALA A 57 -4.16 -4.59 2.96
CA ALA A 57 -4.52 -4.36 4.35
C ALA A 57 -3.41 -4.92 5.26
N LYS A 58 -2.76 -4.04 6.02
CA LYS A 58 -1.79 -4.41 7.04
C LYS A 58 -2.49 -4.48 8.40
N SER A 59 -2.48 -5.66 9.01
CA SER A 59 -2.93 -5.80 10.41
C SER A 59 -1.94 -5.07 11.31
N LEU A 60 -2.43 -4.24 12.24
CA LEU A 60 -1.62 -3.67 13.31
C LEU A 60 -1.30 -4.77 14.33
N VAL A 61 -0.50 -5.76 13.94
CA VAL A 61 0.16 -6.63 14.92
C VAL A 61 1.31 -5.79 15.45
N GLU A 62 1.08 -5.09 16.57
CA GLU A 62 2.15 -4.52 17.37
C GLU A 62 3.12 -5.67 17.67
N LYS A 63 4.30 -5.66 17.04
CA LYS A 63 5.43 -6.48 17.49
C LYS A 63 5.81 -5.91 18.86
N LYS A 64 5.22 -6.48 19.91
CA LYS A 64 5.65 -6.31 21.30
C LYS A 64 6.93 -7.11 21.56
#